data_AF-Q7X760-F1
#
_entry.id   AF-Q7X760-F1
#
_cell.length_a   1.000
_cell.length_b   1.000
_cell.length_c   1.000
_cell.angle_alpha   90.00
_cell.angle_beta   90.00
_cell.angle_gamma   90.00
#
_symmetry.space_group_name_H-M   'P 1'
#
loop_
_entity.id
_entity.type
_entity.pdbx_description
1 polymer ?
#
loop_
_entity_poly.entity_id
_entity_poly.type
_entity_poly.pdbx_seq_one_letter_code
_entity_poly.pdbx_strand_id
1 'polypeptide(L)'
;MSSRVCKFYARGICLKGDQCDFSHQRKDTHQRKDNPVDKQICSYYQKGSCAYDSRCRYKHVKASQASSSASLIPNCAVTHGV
;
A
#
# COMPACT_ATOMS: atom_id res chain seq x y z
N MET A 1 -0.18 -23.63 -15.57
CA MET A 1 -1.03 -24.02 -14.42
C MET A 1 -2.50 -23.92 -14.81
N SER A 2 -3.31 -24.93 -14.46
CA SER A 2 -4.77 -24.88 -14.61
C SER A 2 -5.39 -23.83 -13.67
N SER A 3 -6.48 -23.19 -14.10
CA SER A 3 -7.25 -22.23 -13.27
C SER A 3 -7.97 -22.86 -12.08
N ARG A 4 -8.00 -24.20 -12.00
CA ARG A 4 -8.59 -24.96 -10.90
C ARG A 4 -7.59 -25.08 -9.74
N VAL A 5 -8.05 -24.77 -8.54
CA VAL A 5 -7.25 -24.82 -7.30
C VAL A 5 -6.92 -26.27 -6.92
N CYS A 6 -5.67 -26.49 -6.51
CA CYS A 6 -5.22 -27.79 -6.00
C CYS A 6 -5.78 -28.07 -4.60
N LYS A 7 -6.65 -29.07 -4.50
CA LYS A 7 -7.25 -29.49 -3.21
C LYS A 7 -6.21 -30.02 -2.22
N PHE A 8 -5.17 -30.68 -2.70
CA PHE A 8 -4.08 -31.22 -1.86
C PHE A 8 -3.21 -30.10 -1.29
N TYR A 9 -2.95 -29.05 -2.08
CA TYR A 9 -2.20 -27.89 -1.63
C TYR A 9 -2.99 -27.07 -0.62
N ALA A 10 -4.30 -26.92 -0.83
CA ALA A 10 -5.19 -26.29 0.14
C ALA A 10 -5.18 -27.00 1.51
N ARG A 11 -4.87 -28.30 1.54
CA ARG A 11 -4.71 -29.13 2.76
C ARG A 11 -3.26 -29.23 3.25
N GLY A 12 -2.32 -28.58 2.57
CA GLY A 12 -0.89 -28.61 2.93
C GLY A 12 -0.16 -29.93 2.64
N ILE A 13 -0.74 -30.83 1.83
CA ILE A 13 -0.22 -32.18 1.57
C ILE A 13 0.20 -32.40 0.10
N CYS A 14 0.24 -31.34 -0.71
CA CYS A 14 0.68 -31.48 -2.10
C CYS A 14 2.21 -31.58 -2.19
N LEU A 15 2.71 -32.65 -2.80
CA LEU A 15 4.15 -32.90 -3.00
C LEU A 15 4.68 -32.39 -4.34
N LYS A 16 3.79 -31.99 -5.27
CA LYS A 16 4.18 -31.57 -6.62
C LYS A 16 4.80 -30.17 -6.69
N GLY A 17 4.70 -29.36 -5.63
CA GLY A 17 5.22 -27.98 -5.62
C GLY A 17 4.73 -27.17 -6.82
N ASP A 18 5.62 -26.41 -7.45
CA ASP A 18 5.34 -25.59 -8.63
C ASP A 18 5.09 -26.39 -9.93
N GLN A 19 5.43 -27.68 -9.96
CA GLN A 19 5.13 -28.58 -11.08
C GLN A 19 3.70 -29.15 -11.01
N CYS A 20 2.87 -28.67 -10.08
CA CYS A 20 1.49 -29.11 -10.00
C CYS A 20 0.67 -28.59 -11.19
N ASP A 21 -0.07 -29.50 -11.83
CA ASP A 21 -1.03 -29.16 -12.89
C ASP A 21 -2.14 -28.19 -12.42
N PHE A 22 -2.37 -28.13 -11.10
CA PHE A 22 -3.41 -27.36 -10.44
C PHE A 22 -2.83 -26.15 -9.70
N SER A 23 -3.61 -25.07 -9.59
CA SER A 23 -3.14 -23.81 -8.97
C SER A 23 -2.87 -23.96 -7.47
N HIS A 24 -1.66 -23.56 -7.06
CA HIS A 24 -1.21 -23.42 -5.68
C HIS A 24 -1.33 -21.97 -5.18
N GLN A 25 -2.21 -21.18 -5.78
CA GLN A 25 -2.48 -19.83 -5.31
C GLN A 25 -3.28 -19.92 -4.01
N ARG A 26 -2.62 -19.63 -2.89
CA ARG A 26 -3.35 -19.33 -1.67
C ARG A 26 -4.19 -18.10 -1.97
N LYS A 27 -5.46 -18.13 -1.59
CA LYS A 27 -6.25 -16.91 -1.47
C LYS A 27 -5.76 -16.15 -0.23
N ASP A 28 -4.46 -15.90 -0.10
CA ASP A 28 -4.00 -14.83 0.78
C ASP A 28 -4.43 -13.55 0.09
N THR A 29 -5.47 -12.96 0.65
CA THR A 29 -6.18 -11.79 0.16
C THR A 29 -5.33 -10.52 0.21
N HIS A 30 -4.05 -10.55 -0.19
CA HIS A 30 -3.19 -9.37 -0.20
C HIS A 30 -2.19 -9.26 -1.37
N GLN A 31 -2.26 -10.11 -2.40
CA GLN A 31 -1.73 -9.70 -3.71
C GLN A 31 -2.74 -8.77 -4.41
N ARG A 32 -3.03 -7.65 -3.76
CA ARG A 32 -3.61 -6.46 -4.39
C ARG A 32 -2.46 -5.71 -5.07
N LYS A 33 -1.84 -6.29 -6.10
CA LYS A 33 -0.86 -5.54 -6.89
C LYS A 33 -1.53 -4.41 -7.67
N ASP A 34 -2.85 -4.51 -7.87
CA ASP A 34 -3.76 -3.43 -8.24
C ASP A 34 -5.11 -3.67 -7.52
N ASN A 35 -5.35 -3.05 -6.37
CA ASN A 35 -6.71 -2.90 -5.81
C ASN A 35 -7.10 -1.43 -5.93
N PRO A 36 -7.76 -1.02 -7.03
CA PRO A 36 -8.29 0.33 -7.17
C PRO A 36 -9.60 0.50 -6.37
N VAL A 37 -9.59 0.06 -5.11
CA VAL A 37 -10.71 0.21 -4.19
C VAL A 37 -10.09 0.69 -2.87
N ASP A 38 -10.55 1.85 -2.40
CA ASP A 38 -10.64 2.22 -0.98
C ASP A 38 -9.43 2.72 -0.19
N LYS A 39 -8.49 3.46 -0.77
CA LYS A 39 -7.89 4.56 0.01
C LYS A 39 -8.86 5.75 -0.02
N GLN A 40 -10.02 5.57 0.61
CA GLN A 40 -11.03 6.62 0.79
C GLN A 40 -10.34 7.87 1.37
N ILE A 41 -10.50 8.99 0.69
CA ILE A 41 -9.96 10.28 1.10
C ILE A 41 -10.63 10.68 2.41
N CYS A 42 -9.85 11.17 3.37
CA CYS A 42 -10.39 11.63 4.63
C CYS A 42 -11.28 12.87 4.41
N SER A 43 -12.59 12.69 4.50
CA SER A 43 -13.54 13.80 4.29
C SER A 43 -13.38 14.93 5.31
N TYR A 44 -12.94 14.63 6.54
CA TYR A 44 -12.65 15.63 7.57
C TYR A 44 -11.41 16.48 7.22
N TYR A 45 -10.35 15.83 6.71
CA TYR A 45 -9.18 16.55 6.20
C TYR A 45 -9.52 17.38 4.96
N GLN A 46 -10.39 16.86 4.08
CA GLN A 46 -10.90 17.60 2.92
C GLN A 46 -11.72 18.84 3.34
N LYS A 47 -12.43 18.78 4.48
CA LYS A 47 -13.12 19.92 5.10
C LYS A 47 -12.18 20.88 5.84
N GLY A 48 -10.90 20.57 5.93
CA GLY A 48 -9.86 21.44 6.51
C GLY A 48 -9.34 21.02 7.88
N SER A 49 -9.97 20.06 8.56
CA SER A 49 -9.63 19.71 9.95
C SER A 49 -9.83 18.22 10.22
N CYS A 50 -8.74 17.48 10.43
CA CYS A 50 -8.77 16.10 10.89
C CYS A 50 -8.04 15.97 12.24
N ALA A 51 -8.71 15.49 13.27
CA ALA A 51 -8.13 15.34 14.62
C ALA A 51 -7.04 14.26 14.71
N TYR A 52 -6.95 13.38 13.72
CA TYR A 52 -6.06 12.22 13.74
C TYR A 52 -4.73 12.44 13.05
N ASP A 53 -4.58 13.54 12.29
CA ASP A 53 -3.35 13.91 11.57
C ASP A 53 -2.68 12.68 10.90
N SER A 54 -1.44 12.39 11.28
CA SER A 54 -0.61 11.29 10.76
C SER A 54 -1.06 9.88 11.17
N ARG A 55 -1.99 9.76 12.13
CA ARG A 55 -2.60 8.49 12.56
C ARG A 55 -3.93 8.21 11.87
N CYS A 56 -4.34 9.05 10.91
CA CYS A 56 -5.60 8.86 10.22
C CYS A 56 -5.58 7.57 9.38
N ARG A 57 -6.65 6.78 9.52
CA ARG A 57 -6.87 5.56 8.72
C ARG A 57 -7.09 5.86 7.23
N TYR A 58 -7.53 7.09 6.92
CA TYR A 58 -7.89 7.57 5.59
C TYR A 58 -6.79 8.43 4.97
N LYS A 59 -6.75 8.53 3.65
CA LYS A 59 -5.73 9.34 2.97
C LYS A 59 -5.99 10.83 3.14
N HIS A 60 -5.00 11.56 3.66
CA HIS A 60 -4.96 13.02 3.66
C HIS A 60 -4.33 13.49 2.33
N VAL A 61 -5.15 13.97 1.40
CA VAL A 61 -4.68 14.57 0.14
C VAL A 61 -4.98 16.06 0.17
N LYS A 62 -3.94 16.89 0.07
CA LYS A 62 -4.08 18.34 -0.11
C LYS A 62 -4.02 18.60 -1.61
N ALA A 63 -4.91 19.44 -2.15
CA ALA A 63 -5.03 19.71 -3.59
C ALA A 63 -3.74 20.24 -4.26
N SER A 64 -2.71 20.53 -3.48
CA SER A 64 -1.36 20.77 -3.97
C SER A 64 -0.38 20.38 -2.88
N GLN A 65 0.07 19.13 -2.87
CA GLN A 65 1.39 18.75 -2.36
C GLN A 65 1.64 17.26 -2.62
N ALA A 66 2.46 17.01 -3.63
CA ALA A 66 3.32 15.84 -3.64
C ALA A 66 4.08 15.78 -2.30
N SER A 67 4.02 14.62 -1.66
CA SER A 67 5.06 14.16 -0.73
C SER A 67 5.25 14.97 0.55
N SER A 68 4.32 14.88 1.51
CA SER A 68 4.67 15.09 2.92
C SER A 68 5.26 13.80 3.49
N SER A 69 6.53 13.54 3.18
CA SER A 69 7.42 12.62 3.91
C SER A 69 8.86 12.84 3.48
N ALA A 70 9.40 14.03 3.78
CA ALA A 70 10.80 14.26 4.13
C ALA A 70 11.08 15.78 4.15
N SER A 71 11.42 16.29 5.33
CA SER A 71 12.47 17.30 5.49
C SER A 71 12.31 18.64 4.75
N LEU A 72 11.45 19.51 5.28
CA LEU A 72 11.72 20.95 5.21
C LEU A 72 12.30 21.40 6.56
N ILE A 73 13.62 21.34 6.68
CA ILE A 73 14.33 22.30 7.51
C ILE A 73 14.89 23.34 6.53
N PRO A 74 14.33 24.57 6.49
CA PRO A 74 15.00 25.68 5.85
C PRO A 74 16.04 26.20 6.84
N ASN A 75 17.34 26.10 6.54
CA ASN A 75 18.24 27.08 7.12
C ASN A 75 19.49 27.39 6.30
N CYS A 76 19.64 28.70 6.13
CA CYS A 76 20.83 29.51 5.91
C CYS A 76 21.79 29.15 4.77
N ALA A 77 21.71 29.97 3.72
CA ALA A 77 22.86 30.41 2.97
C ALA A 77 23.98 30.85 3.93
N VAL A 78 25.18 30.28 3.75
CA VAL A 78 26.43 30.87 4.21
C VAL A 78 27.35 30.92 3.00
N THR A 79 27.52 32.13 2.49
CA THR A 79 28.64 32.54 1.66
C THR A 79 29.87 32.67 2.54
N HIS A 80 30.89 31.84 2.30
CA HIS A 80 32.29 32.24 2.48
C HIS A 80 32.88 32.20 1.07
N GLY A 81 33.37 33.27 0.43
CA GLY A 81 33.95 34.50 0.98
C GLY A 81 35.46 34.36 1.00
N VAL A 82 36.08 34.71 -0.14
CA VAL A 82 37.50 34.86 -0.52
C VAL A 82 38.38 33.61 -0.64
#